data_AF-A0A7V9ADT5-F1
#
_entry.id   AF-A0A7V9ADT5-F1
#
_cell.length_a   1.000
_cell.length_b   1.000
_cell.length_c   1.000
_cell.angle_alpha   90.00
_cell.angle_beta   90.00
_cell.angle_gamma   90.00
#
_symmetry.space_group_name_H-M   'P 1'
#
loop_
_entity.id
_entity.type
_entity.pdbx_description
1 polymer ?
#
loop_
_entity_poly.entity_id
_entity_poly.type
_entity_poly.pdbx_seq_one_letter_code
_entity_poly.pdbx_strand_id
1 'polypeptide(L)'
;SGDEAAPAAEPVGEPSAGSIVQYADCADWNRGSLAEKQATVIELRGQLTPQTSETAESDLDDDRALEILDGACKAGFSDSLRLYKLYVRAQAFAPLAE
;
A
#
# COMPACT_ATOMS: atom_id res chain seq x y z
N SER A 1 14.93 22.67 -21.00
CA SER A 1 13.61 22.73 -20.40
C SER A 1 13.51 21.60 -19.41
N GLY A 2 13.56 21.90 -18.10
CA GLY A 2 13.44 20.89 -17.06
C GLY A 2 11.98 20.50 -16.94
N ASP A 3 11.69 19.21 -17.15
CA ASP A 3 10.41 18.61 -16.82
C ASP A 3 10.42 18.43 -15.30
N GLU A 4 9.87 19.41 -14.58
CA GLU A 4 9.73 19.34 -13.13
C GLU A 4 8.55 18.42 -12.86
N ALA A 5 8.85 17.11 -12.76
CA ALA A 5 7.89 16.09 -12.40
C ALA A 5 7.15 16.54 -11.14
N ALA A 6 5.82 16.56 -11.19
CA ALA A 6 4.99 16.83 -10.02
C ALA A 6 5.47 15.97 -8.83
N PRO A 7 5.46 16.49 -7.59
CA PRO A 7 5.90 15.71 -6.45
C PRO A 7 5.07 14.42 -6.38
N ALA A 8 5.75 13.28 -6.27
CA ALA A 8 5.09 12.00 -6.05
C ALA A 8 4.19 12.12 -4.82
N ALA A 9 2.97 11.59 -4.88
CA ALA A 9 2.07 11.62 -3.74
C ALA A 9 2.68 10.87 -2.56
N GLU A 10 2.44 11.37 -1.34
CA GLU A 10 2.85 10.68 -0.12
C GLU A 10 1.88 9.52 0.18
N PRO A 11 2.32 8.44 0.84
CA PRO A 11 1.42 7.41 1.36
C PRO A 11 0.38 7.95 2.34
N VAL A 12 -0.74 7.23 2.53
CA VAL A 12 -1.78 7.62 3.50
C VAL A 12 -1.28 7.48 4.94
N GLY A 13 -1.85 8.30 5.83
CA GLY A 13 -1.51 8.31 7.26
C GLY A 13 -0.39 9.30 7.59
N GLU A 14 -0.07 9.39 8.87
CA GLU A 14 0.98 10.30 9.36
C GLU A 14 2.31 9.56 9.51
N PRO A 15 3.45 10.20 9.15
CA PRO A 15 4.76 9.64 9.43
C PRO A 15 4.95 9.39 10.94
N SER A 16 5.23 8.15 11.32
CA SER A 16 5.52 7.79 12.71
C SER A 16 6.69 6.83 12.79
N ALA A 17 7.62 7.07 13.72
CA ALA A 17 8.80 6.23 13.95
C ALA A 17 9.60 5.88 12.67
N GLY A 18 9.66 6.79 11.68
CA GLY A 18 10.40 6.58 10.44
C GLY A 18 9.69 5.72 9.38
N SER A 19 8.41 5.38 9.57
CA SER A 19 7.60 4.71 8.54
C SER A 19 6.16 5.23 8.54
N ILE A 20 5.67 5.66 7.39
CA ILE A 20 4.28 6.13 7.23
C ILE A 20 3.32 4.93 7.20
N VAL A 21 3.59 3.97 6.30
CA VAL A 21 2.66 2.86 6.03
C VAL A 21 2.57 1.79 7.10
N GLN A 22 3.56 1.67 8.01
CA GLN A 22 3.49 0.67 9.08
C GLN A 22 2.36 0.96 10.08
N TYR A 23 1.97 2.22 10.21
CA TYR A 23 0.89 2.64 11.09
C TYR A 23 -0.36 3.08 10.34
N ALA A 24 -0.34 3.19 9.02
CA ALA A 24 -1.54 3.46 8.25
C ALA A 24 -2.61 2.38 8.48
N ASP A 25 -3.86 2.81 8.64
CA ASP A 25 -5.02 1.96 8.81
C ASP A 25 -6.14 2.28 7.80
N CYS A 26 -7.27 1.58 7.91
CA CYS A 26 -8.38 1.77 6.99
C CYS A 26 -9.06 3.14 7.13
N ALA A 27 -8.97 3.80 8.29
CA ALA A 27 -9.47 5.17 8.42
C ALA A 27 -8.60 6.15 7.62
N ASP A 28 -7.28 5.98 7.64
CA ASP A 28 -6.37 6.75 6.79
C ASP A 28 -6.60 6.45 5.31
N TRP A 29 -6.74 5.18 4.96
CA TRP A 29 -7.04 4.74 3.59
C TRP A 29 -8.31 5.37 3.04
N ASN A 30 -9.39 5.37 3.82
CA ASN A 30 -10.68 5.90 3.40
C ASN A 30 -10.68 7.43 3.25
N ARG A 31 -9.78 8.14 3.94
CA ARG A 31 -9.57 9.58 3.79
C ARG A 31 -8.62 9.93 2.63
N GLY A 32 -7.76 9.01 2.24
CA GLY A 32 -6.76 9.20 1.20
C GLY A 32 -7.35 9.30 -0.21
N SER A 33 -6.73 10.14 -1.03
CA SER A 33 -6.93 10.22 -2.47
C SER A 33 -6.39 8.98 -3.18
N LEU A 34 -6.79 8.77 -4.44
CA LEU A 34 -6.28 7.66 -5.25
C LEU A 34 -4.74 7.68 -5.38
N ALA A 35 -4.15 8.87 -5.55
CA ALA A 35 -2.70 9.00 -5.67
C ALA A 35 -1.97 8.60 -4.38
N GLU A 36 -2.49 8.97 -3.21
CA GLU A 36 -1.92 8.58 -1.90
C GLU A 36 -2.09 7.07 -1.64
N LYS A 37 -3.22 6.49 -2.06
CA LYS A 37 -3.45 5.04 -2.01
C LYS A 37 -2.45 4.27 -2.89
N GLN A 38 -2.19 4.77 -4.09
CA GLN A 38 -1.17 4.20 -4.99
C GLN A 38 0.23 4.29 -4.37
N ALA A 39 0.61 5.45 -3.84
CA ALA A 39 1.88 5.62 -3.14
C ALA A 39 2.03 4.66 -1.95
N THR A 40 0.94 4.42 -1.22
CA THR A 40 0.88 3.45 -0.11
C THR A 40 1.18 2.04 -0.56
N VAL A 41 0.59 1.59 -1.67
CA VAL A 41 0.82 0.25 -2.23
C VAL A 41 2.28 0.09 -2.69
N ILE A 42 2.84 1.10 -3.35
CA ILE A 42 4.24 1.09 -3.82
C ILE A 42 5.21 0.98 -2.63
N GLU A 43 4.98 1.77 -1.58
CA GLU A 43 5.79 1.76 -0.36
C GLU A 43 5.69 0.41 0.38
N LEU A 44 4.47 -0.15 0.51
CA LEU A 44 4.25 -1.47 1.12
C LEU A 44 4.97 -2.58 0.35
N ARG A 45 4.93 -2.55 -0.99
CA ARG A 45 5.68 -3.47 -1.84
C ARG A 45 7.18 -3.36 -1.57
N GLY A 46 7.72 -2.13 -1.59
CA GLY A 46 9.16 -1.88 -1.42
C GLY A 46 9.71 -2.37 -0.08
N GLN A 47 8.90 -2.35 0.98
CA GLN A 47 9.28 -2.88 2.30
C GLN A 47 9.37 -4.41 2.36
N LEU A 48 8.63 -5.11 1.48
CA LEU A 48 8.47 -6.56 1.54
C LEU A 48 9.22 -7.30 0.43
N THR A 49 9.54 -6.62 -0.68
CA THR A 49 10.42 -7.18 -1.70
C THR A 49 11.85 -7.28 -1.17
N PRO A 50 12.54 -8.43 -1.31
CA PRO A 50 13.94 -8.55 -0.93
C PRO A 50 14.78 -7.49 -1.64
N GLN A 51 15.60 -6.75 -0.89
CA GLN A 51 16.53 -5.74 -1.43
C GLN A 51 17.56 -6.33 -2.41
N THR A 52 17.71 -7.66 -2.45
CA THR A 52 18.59 -8.40 -3.35
C THR A 52 17.89 -8.90 -4.61
N SER A 53 16.59 -8.66 -4.76
CA SER A 53 15.86 -9.04 -5.98
C SER A 53 16.21 -8.06 -7.10
N GLU A 54 16.82 -8.55 -8.17
CA GLU A 54 17.13 -7.73 -9.35
C GLU A 54 15.88 -7.27 -10.10
N THR A 55 14.74 -7.92 -9.87
CA THR A 55 13.47 -7.61 -10.54
C THR A 55 12.44 -6.94 -9.63
N ALA A 56 12.63 -6.92 -8.30
CA ALA A 56 11.66 -6.42 -7.32
C ALA A 56 10.21 -6.91 -7.57
N GLU A 57 10.07 -8.08 -8.21
CA GLU A 57 8.77 -8.62 -8.60
C GLU A 57 8.05 -9.11 -7.34
N SER A 58 6.91 -8.49 -7.06
CA SER A 58 5.92 -8.97 -6.10
C SER A 58 4.91 -9.82 -6.86
N ASP A 59 4.57 -11.00 -6.33
CA ASP A 59 3.49 -11.83 -6.89
C ASP A 59 2.12 -11.15 -6.78
N LEU A 60 2.00 -10.10 -5.95
CA LEU A 60 0.83 -9.23 -5.87
C LEU A 60 1.06 -7.97 -6.68
N ASP A 61 0.27 -7.82 -7.76
CA ASP A 61 0.18 -6.61 -8.59
C ASP A 61 -0.40 -5.41 -7.81
N ASP A 62 0.03 -4.19 -8.18
CA ASP A 62 -0.33 -2.96 -7.47
C ASP A 62 -1.84 -2.64 -7.61
N ASP A 63 -2.44 -2.82 -8.79
CA ASP A 63 -3.88 -2.61 -9.00
C ASP A 63 -4.68 -3.63 -8.21
N ARG A 64 -4.21 -4.87 -8.18
CA ARG A 64 -4.85 -5.91 -7.36
C ARG A 64 -4.75 -5.61 -5.86
N ALA A 65 -3.62 -5.07 -5.40
CA ALA A 65 -3.45 -4.64 -4.02
C ALA A 65 -4.40 -3.50 -3.66
N LEU A 66 -4.58 -2.51 -4.54
CA LEU A 66 -5.54 -1.42 -4.38
C LEU A 66 -6.96 -1.97 -4.16
N GLU A 67 -7.41 -2.88 -5.03
CA GLU A 67 -8.75 -3.48 -4.94
C GLU A 67 -8.98 -4.23 -3.62
N ILE A 68 -7.99 -5.02 -3.19
CA ILE A 68 -8.10 -5.79 -1.95
C ILE A 68 -8.18 -4.86 -0.73
N LEU A 69 -7.36 -3.81 -0.70
CA LEU A 69 -7.37 -2.83 0.39
C LEU A 69 -8.66 -2.01 0.39
N ASP A 70 -9.15 -1.54 -0.77
CA ASP A 70 -10.44 -0.86 -0.90
C ASP A 70 -11.60 -1.77 -0.41
N GLY A 71 -11.58 -3.04 -0.79
CA GLY A 71 -12.58 -4.01 -0.36
C GLY A 71 -12.56 -4.27 1.15
N ALA A 72 -11.35 -4.44 1.72
CA ALA A 72 -11.17 -4.68 3.15
C ALA A 72 -11.58 -3.47 4.01
N CYS A 73 -11.32 -2.25 3.53
CA CYS A 73 -11.59 -1.02 4.26
C CYS A 73 -13.02 -0.46 4.08
N LYS A 74 -13.85 -1.10 3.25
CA LYS A 74 -15.21 -0.63 2.93
C LYS A 74 -16.17 -0.65 4.12
N ALA A 75 -15.96 -1.54 5.08
CA ALA A 75 -16.84 -1.68 6.23
C ALA A 75 -16.40 -0.76 7.37
N GLY A 76 -17.29 0.07 7.94
CA GLY A 76 -16.91 1.03 8.99
C GLY A 76 -16.40 0.41 10.31
N PHE A 77 -16.53 -0.90 10.52
CA PHE A 77 -15.86 -1.57 11.65
C PHE A 77 -14.37 -1.85 11.39
N SER A 78 -13.90 -1.67 10.16
CA SER A 78 -12.54 -1.99 9.73
C SER A 78 -11.55 -0.86 9.96
N ASP A 79 -12.00 0.32 10.41
CA ASP A 79 -11.20 1.55 10.53
C ASP A 79 -9.81 1.34 11.15
N SER A 80 -9.69 0.51 12.19
CA SER A 80 -8.41 0.25 12.88
C SER A 80 -7.56 -0.89 12.30
N LEU A 81 -8.00 -1.53 11.22
CA LEU A 81 -7.22 -2.57 10.55
C LEU A 81 -6.01 -1.95 9.85
N ARG A 82 -4.83 -2.45 10.21
CA ARG A 82 -3.55 -1.97 9.63
C ARG A 82 -3.41 -2.43 8.18
N LEU A 83 -3.09 -1.48 7.29
CA LEU A 83 -2.92 -1.75 5.87
C LEU A 83 -1.78 -2.73 5.60
N TYR A 84 -0.66 -2.59 6.33
CA TYR A 84 0.48 -3.50 6.15
C TYR A 84 0.09 -4.98 6.40
N LYS A 85 -0.77 -5.26 7.37
CA LYS A 85 -1.20 -6.63 7.68
C LYS A 85 -2.09 -7.19 6.58
N LEU A 86 -2.98 -6.35 6.05
CA LEU A 86 -3.85 -6.71 4.95
C LEU A 86 -3.03 -6.99 3.69
N TYR A 87 -2.05 -6.14 3.38
CA TYR A 87 -1.16 -6.29 2.23
C TYR A 87 -0.29 -7.55 2.35
N VAL A 88 0.40 -7.78 3.49
CA VAL A 88 1.21 -8.99 3.71
C VAL A 88 0.37 -10.25 3.54
N ARG A 89 -0.86 -10.25 4.07
CA ARG A 89 -1.78 -11.37 3.87
C ARG A 89 -2.12 -11.55 2.39
N ALA A 90 -2.47 -10.49 1.68
CA ALA A 90 -2.79 -10.54 0.26
C ALA A 90 -1.61 -11.08 -0.56
N GLN A 91 -0.40 -10.58 -0.31
CA GLN A 91 0.82 -11.02 -0.97
C GLN A 91 1.11 -12.50 -0.71
N ALA A 92 0.96 -12.97 0.52
CA ALA A 92 1.18 -14.38 0.86
C ALA A 92 0.21 -15.34 0.15
N PHE A 93 -0.96 -14.87 -0.27
CA PHE A 93 -1.96 -15.64 -1.00
C PHE A 93 -2.00 -15.34 -2.51
N ALA A 94 -1.23 -14.37 -3.00
CA ALA A 94 -1.25 -13.97 -4.40
C ALA A 94 -0.92 -15.13 -5.38
N PRO A 95 0.04 -16.02 -5.10
CA PRO A 95 0.30 -17.18 -5.97
C PRO A 95 -0.86 -18.19 -6.08
N LEU A 96 -1.88 -18.07 -5.22
CA LEU A 96 -3.05 -18.95 -5.18
C LEU A 96 -4.31 -18.29 -5.71
N ALA A 97 -4.25 -17.00 -6.05
CA ALA A 97 -5.34 -16.26 -6.66
C ALA A 97 -5.28 -16.48 -8.18
N GLU A 98 -6.18 -17.33 -8.68
CA GLU A 98 -6.34 -17.65 -10.11
C GLU A 98 -6.84 -16.45 -10.95
#